data_AF-A0A9D1IBX6-F1
#
_entry.id   AF-A0A9D1IBX6-F1
#
_cell.length_a   1.000
_cell.length_b   1.000
_cell.length_c   1.000
_cell.angle_alpha   90.00
_cell.angle_beta   90.00
_cell.angle_gamma   90.00
#
_symmetry.space_group_name_H-M   'P 1'
#
loop_
_entity.id
_entity.type
_entity.pdbx_description
1 polymer ?
#
loop_
_entity_poly.entity_id
_entity_poly.type
_entity_poly.pdbx_seq_one_letter_code
_entity_poly.pdbx_strand_id
1 'polypeptide(L)'
;MEKAGKRRWGWGLMLAGFAIFYWMLVCTVIDTCGTNAELYSQLQQGNGLPEAAEITLEEMETIDQQLAQYLSGDAQVLEELPFQSHEKLHMEDVFALFEKLRFARNLLFAAAIVLILSGWLLRREGALRACLWGLVPAVLPLLLFGIWAAVDFGGAFTAFHRALFRNDLWQLDAQTDLLLMLCPEGFFRDFAAVIALRTGMYAMAVPLALAGIRIGRNFV
;
A
#
# COMPACT_ATOMS: atom_id res chain seq x y z
N MET A 1 40.95 13.56 -8.94
CA MET A 1 39.60 14.10 -8.66
C MET A 1 38.48 13.23 -9.25
N GLU A 2 38.66 12.63 -10.43
CA GLU A 2 37.65 11.80 -11.12
C GLU A 2 37.14 10.56 -10.35
N LYS A 3 38.04 9.81 -9.67
CA LYS A 3 37.66 8.63 -8.87
C LYS A 3 36.77 8.96 -7.67
N ALA A 4 36.97 10.12 -7.04
CA ALA A 4 36.16 10.57 -5.91
C ALA A 4 34.75 10.99 -6.37
N GLY A 5 34.64 11.61 -7.56
CA GLY A 5 33.36 11.93 -8.18
C GLY A 5 32.53 10.69 -8.49
N LYS A 6 33.10 9.72 -9.22
CA LYS A 6 32.43 8.43 -9.54
C LYS A 6 31.93 7.70 -8.28
N ARG A 7 32.70 7.73 -7.19
CA ARG A 7 32.33 7.14 -5.89
C ARG A 7 31.17 7.84 -5.19
N ARG A 8 31.03 9.17 -5.32
CA ARG A 8 29.92 9.94 -4.72
C ARG A 8 28.62 9.72 -5.50
N TRP A 9 28.69 9.75 -6.84
CA TRP A 9 27.54 9.49 -7.71
C TRP A 9 26.99 8.08 -7.56
N GLY A 10 27.86 7.05 -7.50
CA GLY A 10 27.41 5.67 -7.33
C GLY A 10 26.60 5.44 -6.04
N TRP A 11 27.02 6.03 -4.92
CA TRP A 11 26.29 5.92 -3.66
C TRP A 11 24.96 6.70 -3.68
N GLY A 12 24.95 7.91 -4.25
CA GLY A 12 23.73 8.71 -4.38
C GLY A 12 22.66 8.02 -5.25
N LEU A 13 23.07 7.38 -6.34
CA LEU A 13 22.16 6.62 -7.21
C LEU A 13 21.57 5.40 -6.48
N MET A 14 22.39 4.64 -5.75
CA MET A 14 21.87 3.53 -4.93
C MET A 14 20.89 4.03 -3.87
N LEU A 15 21.21 5.14 -3.18
CA LEU A 15 20.34 5.70 -2.14
C LEU A 15 18.97 6.10 -2.73
N ALA A 16 18.97 6.84 -3.84
CA ALA A 16 17.74 7.22 -4.53
C ALA A 16 16.97 5.99 -5.03
N GLY A 17 17.67 5.02 -5.61
CA GLY A 17 17.08 3.78 -6.09
C GLY A 17 16.42 2.96 -4.98
N PHE A 18 17.06 2.82 -3.81
CA PHE A 18 16.46 2.15 -2.66
C PHE A 18 15.28 2.93 -2.08
N ALA A 19 15.35 4.27 -2.01
CA ALA A 19 14.21 5.08 -1.57
C ALA A 19 12.98 4.88 -2.48
N ILE A 20 13.17 4.88 -3.80
CA ILE A 20 12.11 4.60 -4.78
C ILE A 20 11.60 3.16 -4.65
N PHE A 21 12.51 2.21 -4.45
CA PHE A 21 12.16 0.80 -4.24
C PHE A 21 11.24 0.62 -3.03
N TYR A 22 11.46 1.32 -1.92
CA TYR A 22 10.57 1.21 -0.76
C TYR A 22 9.19 1.79 -1.02
N TRP A 23 9.07 2.89 -1.75
CA TRP A 23 7.76 3.39 -2.18
C TRP A 23 7.04 2.43 -3.13
N MET A 24 7.79 1.78 -4.03
CA MET A 24 7.25 0.69 -4.87
C MET A 24 6.73 -0.48 -4.02
N LEU A 25 7.45 -0.87 -2.97
CA LEU A 25 7.00 -1.90 -2.03
C LEU A 25 5.70 -1.50 -1.32
N VAL A 26 5.59 -0.25 -0.87
CA VAL A 26 4.35 0.27 -0.26
C VAL A 26 3.17 0.13 -1.23
N CYS A 27 3.34 0.56 -2.49
CA CYS A 27 2.29 0.41 -3.52
C CYS A 27 1.94 -1.07 -3.77
N THR A 28 2.92 -1.96 -3.71
CA THR A 28 2.70 -3.40 -3.86
C THR A 28 1.88 -3.97 -2.70
N VAL A 29 2.18 -3.56 -1.47
CA VAL A 29 1.41 -4.00 -0.29
C VAL A 29 -0.02 -3.47 -0.36
N ILE A 30 -0.23 -2.21 -0.73
CA ILE A 30 -1.58 -1.64 -0.88
C ILE A 30 -2.38 -2.41 -1.93
N ASP A 31 -1.83 -2.63 -3.13
CA ASP A 31 -2.51 -3.37 -4.21
C ASP A 31 -2.86 -4.79 -3.74
N THR A 32 -1.89 -5.54 -3.20
CA THR A 32 -2.10 -6.93 -2.75
C THR A 32 -2.99 -7.08 -1.52
N CYS A 33 -3.15 -6.06 -0.69
CA CYS A 33 -4.13 -6.07 0.40
C CYS A 33 -5.52 -5.68 -0.11
N GLY A 34 -5.61 -4.67 -0.98
CA GLY A 34 -6.88 -4.20 -1.54
C GLY A 34 -7.55 -5.20 -2.48
N THR A 35 -6.79 -6.10 -3.08
CA THR A 35 -7.33 -7.16 -3.96
C THR A 35 -7.41 -8.53 -3.26
N ASN A 36 -7.54 -8.55 -1.93
CA ASN A 36 -7.51 -9.79 -1.15
C ASN A 36 -8.83 -9.99 -0.41
N ALA A 37 -9.73 -10.77 -1.02
CA ALA A 37 -11.05 -11.08 -0.45
C ALA A 37 -10.97 -11.73 0.93
N GLU A 38 -10.02 -12.65 1.13
CA GLU A 38 -9.81 -13.33 2.41
C GLU A 38 -9.44 -12.35 3.52
N LEU A 39 -8.58 -11.36 3.22
CA LEU A 39 -8.24 -10.30 4.17
C LEU A 39 -9.46 -9.44 4.51
N TYR A 40 -10.30 -9.13 3.53
CA TYR A 40 -11.53 -8.36 3.77
C TYR A 40 -12.45 -9.13 4.73
N SER A 41 -12.79 -10.37 4.38
CA SER A 41 -13.67 -11.22 5.19
C SER A 41 -13.16 -11.41 6.62
N GLN A 42 -11.85 -11.66 6.80
CA GLN A 42 -11.25 -11.77 8.14
C GLN A 42 -11.42 -10.51 8.99
N LEU A 43 -11.21 -9.33 8.39
CA LEU A 43 -11.32 -8.06 9.11
C LEU A 43 -12.77 -7.66 9.38
N GLN A 44 -13.68 -7.94 8.44
CA GLN A 44 -15.11 -7.69 8.60
C GLN A 44 -15.70 -8.54 9.71
N GLN A 45 -15.38 -9.85 9.72
CA GLN A 45 -15.79 -10.75 10.80
C GLN A 45 -15.23 -10.31 12.16
N GLY A 46 -13.98 -9.85 12.20
CA GLY A 46 -13.34 -9.35 13.42
C GLY A 46 -13.97 -8.07 13.98
N ASN A 47 -14.54 -7.24 13.12
CA ASN A 47 -15.21 -5.99 13.50
C ASN A 47 -16.73 -6.14 13.69
N GLY A 48 -17.30 -7.26 13.24
CA GLY A 48 -18.72 -7.57 13.30
C GLY A 48 -19.51 -6.90 12.17
N LEU A 49 -20.50 -7.63 11.65
CA LEU A 49 -21.46 -7.08 10.70
C LEU A 49 -22.59 -6.37 11.46
N PRO A 50 -22.95 -5.12 11.09
CA PRO A 50 -24.12 -4.47 11.65
C PRO A 50 -25.40 -5.26 11.32
N GLU A 51 -26.34 -5.36 12.25
CA GLU A 51 -27.67 -5.94 11.97
C GLU A 51 -28.36 -5.24 10.79
N ALA A 52 -28.10 -3.93 10.64
CA ALA A 52 -28.61 -3.10 9.54
C ALA A 52 -28.11 -3.51 8.14
N ALA A 53 -27.02 -4.28 8.06
CA ALA A 53 -26.52 -4.77 6.76
C ALA A 53 -27.43 -5.83 6.16
N GLU A 54 -28.25 -6.51 6.98
CA GLU A 54 -29.24 -7.53 6.56
C GLU A 54 -28.69 -8.62 5.61
N ILE A 55 -27.38 -8.87 5.61
CA ILE A 55 -26.70 -9.90 4.81
C ILE A 55 -26.20 -11.05 5.67
N THR A 56 -26.14 -12.23 5.06
CA THR A 56 -25.49 -13.42 5.62
C THR A 56 -23.98 -13.39 5.42
N LEU A 57 -23.27 -14.25 6.15
CA LEU A 57 -21.81 -14.39 6.00
C LEU A 57 -21.42 -14.87 4.58
N GLU A 58 -22.21 -15.75 3.98
CA GLU A 58 -21.97 -16.25 2.62
C GLU A 58 -22.14 -15.14 1.57
N GLU A 59 -23.14 -14.28 1.74
CA GLU A 59 -23.33 -13.09 0.89
C GLU A 59 -22.18 -12.09 1.07
N MET A 60 -21.74 -11.85 2.31
CA MET A 60 -20.57 -11.01 2.61
C MET A 60 -19.31 -11.53 1.91
N GLU A 61 -18.99 -12.81 2.04
CA GLU A 61 -17.83 -13.43 1.39
C GLU A 61 -17.91 -13.35 -0.15
N THR A 62 -19.11 -13.47 -0.71
CA THR A 62 -19.35 -13.30 -2.15
C THR A 62 -19.08 -11.86 -2.58
N ILE A 63 -19.58 -10.88 -1.83
CA ILE A 63 -19.32 -9.45 -2.06
C ILE A 63 -17.81 -9.16 -1.99
N ASP A 64 -17.09 -9.72 -1.03
CA ASP A 64 -15.64 -9.54 -0.90
C ASP A 64 -14.87 -10.13 -2.07
N GLN A 65 -15.28 -11.30 -2.59
CA GLN A 65 -14.70 -11.90 -3.79
C GLN A 65 -14.91 -11.02 -5.01
N GLN A 66 -16.15 -10.55 -5.21
CA GLN A 66 -16.50 -9.64 -6.30
C GLN A 66 -15.75 -8.31 -6.20
N LEU A 67 -15.64 -7.74 -4.99
CA LEU A 67 -14.91 -6.50 -4.74
C LEU A 67 -13.41 -6.65 -5.01
N ALA A 68 -12.81 -7.77 -4.59
CA ALA A 68 -11.41 -8.07 -4.88
C ALA A 68 -11.17 -8.31 -6.38
N GLN A 69 -12.08 -8.98 -7.08
CA GLN A 69 -12.02 -9.17 -8.53
C GLN A 69 -12.14 -7.83 -9.27
N TYR A 70 -13.08 -6.98 -8.84
CA TYR A 70 -13.26 -5.63 -9.36
C TYR A 70 -11.97 -4.82 -9.19
N LEU A 71 -11.43 -4.71 -7.98
CA LEU A 71 -10.21 -3.95 -7.73
C LEU A 71 -8.98 -4.54 -8.42
N SER A 72 -8.99 -5.84 -8.76
CA SER A 72 -7.94 -6.49 -9.56
C SER A 72 -7.94 -6.09 -11.03
N GLY A 73 -9.02 -5.49 -11.54
CA GLY A 73 -9.10 -4.92 -12.89
C GLY A 73 -10.34 -5.31 -13.69
N ASP A 74 -11.28 -6.08 -13.13
CA ASP A 74 -12.51 -6.46 -13.82
C ASP A 74 -13.65 -5.46 -13.53
N ALA A 75 -13.67 -4.37 -14.30
CA ALA A 75 -14.60 -3.27 -14.06
C ALA A 75 -16.09 -3.66 -14.18
N GLN A 76 -16.42 -4.77 -14.86
CA GLN A 76 -17.80 -5.19 -15.13
C GLN A 76 -18.51 -5.71 -13.87
N VAL A 77 -17.73 -6.23 -12.91
CA VAL A 77 -18.24 -6.82 -11.66
C VAL A 77 -18.95 -5.79 -10.77
N LEU A 78 -18.64 -4.49 -10.92
CA LEU A 78 -19.28 -3.43 -10.12
C LEU A 78 -20.80 -3.45 -10.23
N GLU A 79 -21.34 -3.81 -11.39
CA GLU A 79 -22.78 -3.79 -11.58
C GLU A 79 -23.50 -4.90 -10.81
N GLU A 80 -22.81 -5.99 -10.52
CA GLU A 80 -23.33 -7.14 -9.76
C GLU A 80 -23.34 -6.88 -8.25
N LEU A 81 -22.55 -5.91 -7.77
CA LEU A 81 -22.48 -5.58 -6.35
C LEU A 81 -23.80 -4.93 -5.86
N PRO A 82 -24.31 -5.32 -4.69
CA PRO A 82 -25.56 -4.81 -4.10
C PRO A 82 -25.38 -3.42 -3.47
N PHE A 83 -24.56 -2.56 -4.08
CA PHE A 83 -24.30 -1.20 -3.67
C PHE A 83 -25.27 -0.22 -4.33
N GLN A 84 -25.62 0.84 -3.61
CA GLN A 84 -26.39 1.95 -4.14
C GLN A 84 -25.62 2.71 -5.22
N SER A 85 -26.34 3.53 -6.00
CA SER A 85 -25.75 4.26 -7.12
C SER A 85 -24.58 5.17 -6.72
N HIS A 86 -24.65 5.86 -5.58
CA HIS A 86 -23.56 6.74 -5.13
C HIS A 86 -22.36 5.97 -4.61
N GLU A 87 -22.58 4.83 -3.95
CA GLU A 87 -21.52 3.90 -3.53
C GLU A 87 -20.76 3.34 -4.74
N LYS A 88 -21.48 2.96 -5.80
CA LYS A 88 -20.87 2.52 -7.07
C LYS A 88 -20.03 3.62 -7.70
N LEU A 89 -20.52 4.86 -7.75
CA LEU A 89 -19.73 6.00 -8.25
C LEU A 89 -18.47 6.25 -7.41
N HIS A 90 -18.54 6.09 -6.09
CA HIS A 90 -17.34 6.13 -5.25
C HIS A 90 -16.37 5.01 -5.60
N MET A 91 -16.88 3.79 -5.82
CA MET A 91 -16.05 2.65 -6.21
C MET A 91 -15.39 2.81 -7.59
N GLU A 92 -16.01 3.52 -8.53
CA GLU A 92 -15.36 3.90 -9.79
C GLU A 92 -14.12 4.78 -9.56
N ASP A 93 -14.22 5.75 -8.65
CA ASP A 93 -13.08 6.59 -8.26
C ASP A 93 -11.96 5.74 -7.61
N VAL A 94 -12.33 4.78 -6.75
CA VAL A 94 -11.40 3.84 -6.11
C VAL A 94 -10.74 2.93 -7.14
N PHE A 95 -11.47 2.42 -8.12
CA PHE A 95 -10.92 1.59 -9.20
C PHE A 95 -9.87 2.36 -10.01
N ALA A 96 -10.20 3.59 -10.42
CA ALA A 96 -9.26 4.45 -11.14
C ALA A 96 -8.02 4.79 -10.29
N LEU A 97 -8.17 4.87 -8.97
CA LEU A 97 -7.04 5.03 -8.04
C LEU A 97 -6.15 3.78 -8.01
N PHE A 98 -6.71 2.57 -8.00
CA PHE A 98 -5.96 1.31 -8.06
C PHE A 98 -5.23 1.13 -9.39
N GLU A 99 -5.82 1.54 -10.51
CA GLU A 99 -5.12 1.54 -11.80
C GLU A 99 -3.90 2.48 -11.80
N LYS A 100 -4.08 3.72 -11.28
CA LYS A 100 -2.98 4.68 -11.12
C LYS A 100 -1.91 4.16 -10.17
N LEU A 101 -2.30 3.49 -9.08
CA LEU A 101 -1.40 2.86 -8.13
C LEU A 101 -0.54 1.78 -8.81
N ARG A 102 -1.16 0.87 -9.56
CA ARG A 102 -0.44 -0.18 -10.31
C ARG A 102 0.49 0.39 -11.36
N PHE A 103 0.06 1.42 -12.09
CA PHE A 103 0.90 2.13 -13.05
C PHE A 103 2.12 2.76 -12.36
N ALA A 104 1.90 3.50 -11.28
CA ALA A 104 2.97 4.13 -10.49
C ALA A 104 3.94 3.09 -9.92
N ARG A 105 3.43 1.99 -9.34
CA ARG A 105 4.24 0.87 -8.85
C ARG A 105 5.19 0.34 -9.92
N ASN A 106 4.67 0.07 -11.12
CA ASN A 106 5.47 -0.48 -12.22
C ASN A 106 6.56 0.50 -12.68
N LEU A 107 6.23 1.81 -12.73
CA LEU A 107 7.19 2.86 -13.05
C LEU A 107 8.30 2.99 -11.98
N LEU A 108 7.91 2.99 -10.70
CA LEU A 108 8.84 3.02 -9.57
C LEU A 108 9.74 1.78 -9.56
N PHE A 109 9.21 0.60 -9.90
CA PHE A 109 9.99 -0.63 -10.02
C PHE A 109 11.08 -0.51 -11.08
N ALA A 110 10.72 -0.06 -12.28
CA ALA A 110 11.68 0.16 -13.36
C ALA A 110 12.75 1.19 -12.98
N ALA A 111 12.33 2.33 -12.39
CA ALA A 111 13.24 3.38 -11.94
C ALA A 111 14.20 2.90 -10.85
N ALA A 112 13.70 2.17 -9.86
CA ALA A 112 14.50 1.59 -8.79
C ALA A 112 15.58 0.65 -9.34
N ILE A 113 15.22 -0.26 -10.26
CA ILE A 113 16.19 -1.18 -10.88
C ILE A 113 17.29 -0.39 -11.60
N VAL A 114 16.92 0.57 -12.44
CA VAL A 114 17.90 1.35 -13.22
C VAL A 114 18.88 2.09 -12.31
N LEU A 115 18.38 2.74 -11.25
CA LEU A 115 19.20 3.52 -10.32
C LEU A 115 20.09 2.64 -9.44
N ILE A 116 19.55 1.54 -8.90
CA ILE A 116 20.32 0.60 -8.08
C ILE A 116 21.42 -0.05 -8.91
N LEU A 117 21.12 -0.54 -10.12
CA LEU A 117 22.12 -1.18 -10.99
C LEU A 117 23.18 -0.19 -11.46
N SER A 118 22.78 1.02 -11.87
CA SER A 118 23.72 2.07 -12.28
C SER A 118 24.62 2.50 -11.11
N GLY A 119 24.05 2.66 -9.92
CA GLY A 119 24.80 2.95 -8.70
C GLY A 119 25.78 1.82 -8.35
N TRP A 120 25.36 0.57 -8.47
CA TRP A 120 26.18 -0.62 -8.22
C TRP A 120 27.35 -0.74 -9.20
N LEU A 121 27.12 -0.47 -10.49
CA LEU A 121 28.16 -0.48 -11.53
C LEU A 121 29.22 0.61 -11.30
N LEU A 122 28.82 1.77 -10.77
CA LEU A 122 29.73 2.86 -10.41
C LEU A 122 30.44 2.63 -9.06
N ARG A 123 29.77 1.97 -8.11
CA ARG A 123 30.30 1.67 -6.79
C ARG A 123 29.61 0.45 -6.16
N ARG A 124 30.35 -0.64 -6.00
CA ARG A 124 29.86 -1.86 -5.33
C ARG A 124 29.77 -1.76 -3.79
N GLU A 125 30.52 -0.83 -3.20
CA GLU A 125 30.55 -0.67 -1.74
C GLU A 125 29.44 0.24 -1.22
N GLY A 126 28.89 -0.08 -0.04
CA GLY A 126 27.95 0.79 0.66
C GLY A 126 26.49 0.58 0.30
N ALA A 127 26.17 -0.43 -0.52
CA ALA A 127 24.79 -0.79 -0.87
C ALA A 127 23.90 -1.03 0.36
N LEU A 128 24.39 -1.74 1.38
CA LEU A 128 23.64 -1.94 2.63
C LEU A 128 23.33 -0.62 3.34
N ARG A 129 24.28 0.33 3.37
CA ARG A 129 24.03 1.65 3.97
C ARG A 129 23.04 2.46 3.13
N ALA A 130 23.17 2.43 1.81
CA ALA A 130 22.22 3.10 0.91
C ALA A 130 20.81 2.52 1.05
N CYS A 131 20.69 1.21 1.21
CA CYS A 131 19.45 0.50 1.50
C CYS A 131 18.84 0.96 2.83
N LEU A 132 19.60 0.92 3.92
CA LEU A 132 19.11 1.38 5.24
C LEU A 132 18.71 2.87 5.25
N TRP A 133 19.50 3.75 4.63
CA TRP A 133 19.16 5.17 4.53
C TRP A 133 17.99 5.44 3.57
N GLY A 134 17.80 4.58 2.57
CA GLY A 134 16.67 4.64 1.65
C GLY A 134 15.32 4.37 2.32
N LEU A 135 15.29 3.70 3.48
CA LEU A 135 14.06 3.48 4.25
C LEU A 135 13.46 4.77 4.78
N VAL A 136 14.31 5.71 5.22
CA VAL A 136 13.89 6.93 5.93
C VAL A 136 12.81 7.72 5.18
N PRO A 137 12.95 8.05 3.88
CA PRO A 137 11.93 8.80 3.16
C PRO A 137 10.61 8.06 2.95
N ALA A 138 10.55 6.73 3.10
CA ALA A 138 9.31 5.96 3.06
C ALA A 138 8.69 5.79 4.45
N VAL A 139 9.51 5.43 5.45
CA VAL A 139 9.03 5.12 6.81
C VAL A 139 8.58 6.37 7.56
N LEU A 140 9.35 7.46 7.50
CA LEU A 140 9.06 8.66 8.29
C LEU A 140 7.66 9.25 8.02
N PRO A 141 7.25 9.53 6.76
CA PRO A 141 5.92 10.08 6.50
C PRO A 141 4.80 9.10 6.88
N LEU A 142 4.97 7.80 6.59
CA LEU A 142 3.98 6.78 6.93
C LEU A 142 3.80 6.63 8.44
N LEU A 143 4.90 6.69 9.21
CA LEU A 143 4.87 6.66 10.67
C LEU A 143 4.15 7.87 11.24
N LEU A 144 4.47 9.08 10.76
CA LEU A 144 3.82 10.31 11.22
C LEU A 144 2.31 10.29 10.92
N PHE A 145 1.92 9.85 9.71
CA PHE A 145 0.53 9.69 9.35
C PHE A 145 -0.17 8.62 10.20
N GLY A 146 0.47 7.48 10.45
CA GLY A 146 -0.05 6.43 11.32
C GLY A 146 -0.25 6.87 12.77
N ILE A 147 0.68 7.66 13.32
CA ILE A 147 0.53 8.26 14.66
C ILE A 147 -0.68 9.20 14.69
N TRP A 148 -0.86 10.04 13.65
CA TRP A 148 -2.02 10.91 13.57
C TRP A 148 -3.33 10.10 13.51
N ALA A 149 -3.41 9.11 12.63
CA ALA A 149 -4.59 8.25 12.51
C ALA A 149 -4.90 7.46 13.80
N ALA A 150 -3.90 7.14 14.61
CA ALA A 150 -4.10 6.50 15.92
C ALA A 150 -4.71 7.45 16.96
N VAL A 151 -4.40 8.75 16.90
CA VAL A 151 -4.91 9.78 17.83
C VAL A 151 -6.27 10.32 17.38
N ASP A 152 -6.43 10.59 16.08
CA ASP A 152 -7.63 11.17 15.47
C ASP A 152 -7.86 10.52 14.11
N PHE A 153 -8.52 9.37 14.13
CA PHE A 153 -8.80 8.60 12.92
C PHE A 153 -9.73 9.37 11.98
N GLY A 154 -10.81 9.99 12.48
CA GLY A 154 -11.75 10.73 11.65
C GLY A 154 -11.10 11.88 10.90
N GLY A 155 -10.23 12.65 11.57
CA GLY A 155 -9.45 13.71 10.93
C GLY A 155 -8.47 13.19 9.88
N ALA A 156 -7.72 12.11 10.21
CA ALA A 156 -6.78 11.50 9.28
C ALA A 156 -7.48 10.88 8.06
N PHE A 157 -8.61 10.18 8.27
CA PHE A 157 -9.44 9.58 7.23
C PHE A 157 -9.99 10.65 6.28
N THR A 158 -10.53 11.74 6.83
CA THR A 158 -11.04 12.87 6.03
C THR A 158 -9.93 13.52 5.22
N ALA A 159 -8.76 13.76 5.82
CA ALA A 159 -7.63 14.37 5.11
C ALA A 159 -7.09 13.47 3.99
N PHE A 160 -7.04 12.16 4.23
CA PHE A 160 -6.66 11.18 3.21
C PHE A 160 -7.64 11.19 2.03
N HIS A 161 -8.95 11.15 2.29
CA HIS A 161 -9.94 11.17 1.21
C HIS A 161 -9.92 12.47 0.42
N ARG A 162 -9.76 13.62 1.07
CA ARG A 162 -9.61 14.92 0.38
C ARG A 162 -8.33 15.03 -0.44
N ALA A 163 -7.28 14.28 -0.11
CA ALA A 163 -6.06 14.24 -0.90
C ALA A 163 -6.22 13.39 -2.17
N LEU A 164 -7.10 12.39 -2.14
CA LEU A 164 -7.29 11.42 -3.24
C LEU A 164 -8.48 11.75 -4.15
N PHE A 165 -9.54 12.32 -3.59
CA PHE A 165 -10.81 12.56 -4.26
C PHE A 165 -11.13 14.05 -4.28
N ARG A 166 -11.85 14.49 -5.34
CA ARG A 166 -12.27 15.89 -5.54
C ARG A 166 -13.78 16.10 -5.39
N ASN A 167 -14.48 15.07 -4.91
CA ASN A 167 -15.93 15.05 -4.69
C ASN A 167 -16.19 14.52 -3.25
N ASP A 168 -17.46 14.42 -2.89
CA ASP A 168 -17.91 13.95 -1.58
C ASP A 168 -18.54 12.54 -1.60
N LEU A 169 -18.38 11.77 -2.69
CA LEU A 169 -18.97 10.43 -2.83
C LEU A 169 -18.46 9.42 -1.79
N TRP A 170 -17.30 9.68 -1.19
CA TRP A 170 -16.71 8.90 -0.12
C TRP A 170 -17.36 9.15 1.26
N GLN A 171 -18.22 10.17 1.40
CA GLN A 171 -18.96 10.44 2.63
C GLN A 171 -20.24 9.59 2.66
N LEU A 172 -20.09 8.35 3.12
CA LEU A 172 -21.17 7.36 3.21
C LEU A 172 -21.89 7.40 4.57
N ASP A 173 -23.13 6.92 4.61
CA ASP A 173 -23.95 6.82 5.82
C ASP A 173 -24.01 5.36 6.32
N ALA A 174 -23.55 5.13 7.55
CA ALA A 174 -23.50 3.79 8.15
C ALA A 174 -24.88 3.17 8.40
N GLN A 175 -25.97 3.92 8.25
CA GLN A 175 -27.35 3.42 8.36
C GLN A 175 -27.95 2.97 7.03
N THR A 176 -27.41 3.40 5.89
CA THR A 176 -27.98 3.09 4.57
C THR A 176 -26.99 2.45 3.61
N ASP A 177 -25.71 2.72 3.75
CA ASP A 177 -24.70 2.41 2.75
C ASP A 177 -23.96 1.12 3.13
N LEU A 178 -24.26 0.05 2.40
CA LEU A 178 -23.72 -1.28 2.65
C LEU A 178 -22.19 -1.31 2.62
N LEU A 179 -21.56 -0.54 1.72
CA LEU A 179 -20.11 -0.43 1.63
C LEU A 179 -19.49 0.06 2.95
N LEU A 180 -20.11 1.04 3.62
CA LEU A 180 -19.63 1.53 4.91
C LEU A 180 -19.98 0.58 6.06
N MET A 181 -21.12 -0.13 5.98
CA MET A 181 -21.46 -1.18 6.94
C MET A 181 -20.47 -2.35 6.90
N LEU A 182 -20.01 -2.72 5.70
CA LEU A 182 -18.98 -3.73 5.48
C LEU A 182 -17.60 -3.21 5.88
N CYS A 183 -17.29 -1.95 5.61
CA CYS A 183 -15.99 -1.35 5.93
C CYS A 183 -16.12 -0.26 7.02
N PRO A 184 -16.50 -0.60 8.26
CA PRO A 184 -16.60 0.40 9.32
C PRO A 184 -15.22 0.96 9.70
N GLU A 185 -15.19 1.98 10.57
CA GLU A 185 -13.95 2.57 11.05
C GLU A 185 -12.96 1.53 11.61
N GLY A 186 -13.45 0.56 12.38
CA GLY A 186 -12.61 -0.51 12.94
C GLY A 186 -11.93 -1.37 11.85
N PHE A 187 -12.67 -1.70 10.78
CA PHE A 187 -12.11 -2.38 9.61
C PHE A 187 -10.97 -1.57 8.99
N PHE A 188 -11.16 -0.27 8.76
CA PHE A 188 -10.10 0.56 8.14
C PHE A 188 -8.88 0.70 9.05
N ARG A 189 -9.06 0.78 10.37
CA ARG A 189 -7.95 0.79 11.34
C ARG A 189 -7.13 -0.50 11.26
N ASP A 190 -7.80 -1.65 11.26
CA ASP A 190 -7.15 -2.95 11.18
C ASP A 190 -6.49 -3.17 9.81
N PHE A 191 -7.15 -2.76 8.74
CA PHE A 191 -6.62 -2.81 7.38
C PHE A 191 -5.34 -1.98 7.24
N ALA A 192 -5.34 -0.75 7.78
CA ALA A 192 -4.16 0.11 7.84
C ALA A 192 -3.04 -0.53 8.68
N ALA A 193 -3.36 -1.20 9.79
CA ALA A 193 -2.38 -1.91 10.61
C ALA A 193 -1.75 -3.09 9.86
N VAL A 194 -2.53 -3.86 9.09
CA VAL A 194 -2.02 -4.96 8.25
C VAL A 194 -1.09 -4.41 7.15
N ILE A 195 -1.45 -3.31 6.49
CA ILE A 195 -0.58 -2.65 5.51
C ILE A 195 0.72 -2.21 6.16
N ALA A 196 0.67 -1.58 7.33
CA ALA A 196 1.85 -1.15 8.07
C ALA A 196 2.77 -2.32 8.44
N LEU A 197 2.20 -3.41 8.96
CA LEU A 197 2.94 -4.61 9.33
C LEU A 197 3.61 -5.27 8.12
N ARG A 198 2.85 -5.53 7.05
CA ARG A 198 3.38 -6.16 5.81
C ARG A 198 4.46 -5.30 5.17
N THR A 199 4.25 -3.99 5.12
CA THR A 199 5.25 -3.03 4.64
C THR A 199 6.52 -3.11 5.48
N GLY A 200 6.41 -3.08 6.82
CA GLY A 200 7.55 -3.19 7.73
C GLY A 200 8.33 -4.50 7.53
N MET A 201 7.64 -5.64 7.43
CA MET A 201 8.26 -6.94 7.20
C MET A 201 9.05 -6.99 5.89
N TYR A 202 8.44 -6.57 4.77
CA TYR A 202 9.11 -6.57 3.47
C TYR A 202 10.24 -5.55 3.41
N ALA A 203 10.06 -4.38 4.00
CA ALA A 203 11.08 -3.35 4.08
C ALA A 203 12.33 -3.84 4.83
N MET A 204 12.17 -4.65 5.88
CA MET A 204 13.26 -5.24 6.67
C MET A 204 13.90 -6.48 6.04
N ALA A 205 13.16 -7.25 5.24
CA ALA A 205 13.72 -8.42 4.54
C ALA A 205 14.89 -8.06 3.61
N VAL A 206 14.81 -6.90 2.93
CA VAL A 206 15.83 -6.44 1.97
C VAL A 206 17.19 -6.14 2.62
N PRO A 207 17.31 -5.29 3.66
CA PRO A 207 18.59 -5.06 4.31
C PRO A 207 19.13 -6.32 5.01
N LEU A 208 18.27 -7.20 5.53
CA LEU A 208 18.69 -8.49 6.11
C LEU A 208 19.33 -9.40 5.05
N ALA A 209 18.73 -9.51 3.86
CA ALA A 209 19.30 -10.27 2.75
C ALA A 209 20.67 -9.70 2.31
N LEU A 210 20.79 -8.38 2.20
CA LEU A 210 22.05 -7.71 1.86
C LEU A 210 23.12 -7.91 2.95
N ALA A 211 22.74 -7.90 4.22
CA ALA A 211 23.64 -8.18 5.34
C ALA A 211 24.12 -9.64 5.31
N GLY A 212 23.23 -10.60 5.07
CA GLY A 212 23.57 -12.02 4.92
C GLY A 212 24.59 -12.28 3.80
N ILE A 213 24.37 -11.70 2.62
CA ILE A 213 25.31 -11.79 1.49
C ILE A 213 26.68 -11.19 1.86
N ARG A 214 26.70 -10.06 2.57
CA ARG A 214 27.93 -9.41 3.01
C ARG A 214 28.70 -10.27 4.02
N ILE A 215 28.01 -10.92 4.95
CA ILE A 215 28.62 -11.78 5.97
C ILE A 215 29.15 -13.06 5.32
N GLY A 216 28.37 -13.74 4.48
CA GLY A 216 28.79 -14.97 3.80
C GLY A 216 30.04 -14.80 2.93
N ARG A 217 30.20 -13.64 2.30
CA ARG A 217 31.43 -13.28 1.54
C ARG A 217 32.69 -13.11 2.40
N ASN A 218 32.57 -13.01 3.72
CA ASN A 218 33.73 -12.95 4.61
C ASN A 218 34.19 -14.35 5.06
N PHE A 219 33.43 -15.40 4.75
CA PHE A 219 33.73 -16.79 5.12
C PHE A 219 34.17 -17.67 3.93
N VAL A 220 34.24 -17.10 2.72
CA VAL A 220 34.75 -17.72 1.48
C VAL A 220 35.98 -16.94 1.03
#